data_AF-A0A7C2PNQ5-F1
#
_entry.id   AF-A0A7C2PNQ5-F1
#
_cell.length_a   1.000
_cell.length_b   1.000
_cell.length_c   1.000
_cell.angle_alpha   90.00
_cell.angle_beta   90.00
_cell.angle_gamma   90.00
#
_symmetry.space_group_name_H-M   'P 1'
#
loop_
_entity.id
_entity.type
_entity.pdbx_description
1 polymer ?
#
loop_
_entity_poly.entity_id
_entity_poly.type
_entity_poly.pdbx_seq_one_letter_code
_entity_poly.pdbx_strand_id
1 'polypeptide(L)'
;MRAFTTWLFQIQTTDEDDLRRGRTNIIVSLVMIILAILAIPISFLAENNPTSGITIISVGIIAYTVSIAVTKAGRVNIGGLILISFVTLPILTPIVAQTSPTSPFTSPFYLILSTLVAGLTLRPILTWAVLIINLVGLFVAWNIAGINLFADALGTSLGAAAIFLQIGTALFTFVGGQITATALHEARQRREEARQIAGQLATLNATLEAQVAQRTAALQQALHELEQRAAEQARLLAENEQQRQAIRELSVPVLPIRETTLVMPLVGALDTARLADMQQQALEQIARTNARDLFIDVTGVPVIDTQVAKGLIQVVEAARLMGTRVTLVGIRPEVAQTLVTLGIDLRSIRTFSTLQAALGEGRK
;
A
#
# COMPACT_ATOMS: atom_id res chain seq x y z
N MET A 1 18.44 -3.14 -40.04
CA MET A 1 19.42 -3.62 -39.04
C MET A 1 18.81 -4.49 -37.93
N ARG A 2 17.75 -4.06 -37.21
CA ARG A 2 17.19 -4.84 -36.07
C ARG A 2 16.75 -6.28 -36.41
N ALA A 3 16.14 -6.50 -37.58
CA ALA A 3 15.71 -7.84 -37.99
C ALA A 3 16.88 -8.82 -38.20
N PHE A 4 17.99 -8.33 -38.79
CA PHE A 4 19.19 -9.15 -39.04
C PHE A 4 19.89 -9.53 -37.73
N THR A 5 20.03 -8.59 -36.78
CA THR A 5 20.62 -8.86 -35.47
C THR A 5 19.79 -9.85 -34.66
N THR A 6 18.45 -9.75 -34.72
CA THR A 6 17.57 -10.68 -34.02
C THR A 6 17.64 -12.08 -34.62
N TRP A 7 17.63 -12.21 -35.95
CA TRP A 7 17.79 -13.50 -36.63
C TRP A 7 19.16 -14.15 -36.39
N LEU A 8 20.22 -13.34 -36.31
CA LEU A 8 21.59 -13.81 -36.10
C LEU A 8 21.78 -14.42 -34.71
N PHE A 9 21.17 -13.83 -33.67
CA PHE A 9 21.26 -14.28 -32.28
C PHE A 9 20.09 -15.17 -31.81
N GLN A 10 19.26 -15.64 -32.73
CA GLN A 10 18.30 -16.71 -32.46
C GLN A 10 19.05 -18.05 -32.38
N ILE A 11 19.13 -18.59 -31.18
CA ILE A 11 19.80 -19.85 -30.85
C ILE A 11 18.73 -20.81 -30.31
N GLN A 12 18.69 -22.03 -30.83
CA GLN A 12 17.74 -23.07 -30.42
C GLN A 12 18.16 -23.73 -29.10
N THR A 13 18.17 -22.97 -28.00
CA THR A 13 18.41 -23.50 -26.65
C THR A 13 17.55 -22.76 -25.63
N THR A 14 17.13 -23.48 -24.59
CA THR A 14 16.41 -22.95 -23.43
C THR A 14 17.33 -22.63 -22.26
N ASP A 15 18.59 -23.11 -22.30
CA ASP A 15 19.61 -22.83 -21.29
C ASP A 15 20.19 -21.42 -21.49
N GLU A 16 20.04 -20.57 -20.49
CA GLU A 16 20.47 -19.17 -20.51
C GLU A 16 22.00 -19.02 -20.60
N ASP A 17 22.75 -19.98 -20.07
CA ASP A 17 24.21 -20.01 -20.17
C ASP A 17 24.68 -20.35 -21.57
N ASP A 18 23.98 -21.27 -22.25
CA ASP A 18 24.23 -21.60 -23.64
C ASP A 18 23.81 -20.45 -24.57
N LEU A 19 22.75 -19.69 -24.24
CA LEU A 19 22.43 -18.45 -24.96
C LEU A 19 23.56 -17.42 -24.86
N ARG A 20 24.09 -17.18 -23.65
CA ARG A 20 25.19 -16.23 -23.43
C ARG A 20 26.47 -16.64 -24.18
N ARG A 21 26.89 -17.89 -23.99
CA ARG A 21 28.09 -18.44 -24.66
C ARG A 21 27.90 -18.50 -26.17
N GLY A 22 26.72 -18.88 -26.63
CA GLY A 22 26.40 -18.97 -28.05
C GLY A 22 26.42 -17.61 -28.75
N ARG A 23 25.93 -16.54 -28.10
CA ARG A 23 26.11 -15.17 -28.60
C ARG A 23 27.57 -14.79 -28.70
N THR A 24 28.34 -15.09 -27.65
CA THR A 24 29.79 -14.82 -27.63
C THR A 24 30.50 -15.58 -28.75
N ASN A 25 30.16 -16.85 -28.96
CA ASN A 25 30.70 -17.68 -30.03
C ASN A 25 30.39 -17.12 -31.42
N ILE A 26 29.14 -16.68 -31.66
CA ILE A 26 28.76 -16.03 -32.92
C ILE A 26 29.56 -14.74 -33.14
N ILE A 27 29.69 -13.90 -32.11
CA ILE A 27 30.45 -12.64 -32.19
C ILE A 27 31.92 -12.92 -32.51
N VAL A 28 32.56 -13.84 -31.79
CA VAL A 28 33.97 -14.17 -32.02
C VAL A 28 34.17 -14.77 -33.41
N SER A 29 33.31 -15.69 -33.87
CA SER A 29 33.36 -16.23 -35.23
C SER A 29 33.22 -15.14 -36.30
N LEU A 30 32.36 -14.15 -36.11
CA LEU A 30 32.23 -13.01 -37.03
C LEU A 30 33.49 -12.14 -37.03
N VAL A 31 34.07 -11.86 -35.87
CA VAL A 31 35.33 -11.12 -35.75
C VAL A 31 36.45 -11.90 -36.47
N MET A 32 36.51 -13.22 -36.32
CA MET A 32 37.49 -14.06 -37.02
C MET A 32 37.28 -14.05 -38.54
N ILE A 33 36.04 -14.06 -39.03
CA ILE A 33 35.75 -13.92 -40.47
C ILE A 33 36.24 -12.56 -40.99
N ILE A 34 35.99 -11.47 -40.25
CA ILE A 34 36.45 -10.13 -40.63
C ILE A 34 37.98 -10.09 -40.68
N LEU A 35 38.66 -10.61 -39.65
CA LEU A 35 40.13 -10.69 -39.63
C LEU A 35 40.69 -11.54 -40.77
N ALA A 36 40.05 -12.66 -41.09
CA ALA A 36 40.43 -13.54 -42.19
C ALA A 36 40.31 -12.81 -43.55
N ILE A 37 39.23 -12.05 -43.77
CA ILE A 37 39.06 -11.24 -44.99
C ILE A 37 40.13 -10.14 -45.07
N LEU A 38 40.45 -9.48 -43.95
CA LEU A 38 41.49 -8.46 -43.89
C LEU A 38 42.90 -9.01 -44.13
N ALA A 39 43.12 -10.32 -43.95
CA ALA A 39 44.40 -10.96 -44.23
C ALA A 39 44.64 -11.27 -45.72
N ILE A 40 43.60 -11.25 -46.56
CA ILE A 40 43.70 -11.59 -48.00
C ILE A 40 44.71 -10.68 -48.76
N PRO A 41 44.72 -9.35 -48.59
CA PRO A 41 45.70 -8.49 -49.27
C PRO A 41 47.14 -8.81 -48.86
N ILE A 42 47.35 -9.23 -47.59
CA ILE A 42 48.68 -9.58 -47.07
C ILE A 42 49.19 -10.84 -47.75
N SER A 43 48.33 -11.84 -48.03
CA SER A 43 48.77 -13.06 -48.73
C SER A 43 49.23 -12.80 -50.16
N PHE A 44 48.74 -11.74 -50.83
CA PHE A 44 49.24 -11.32 -52.14
C PHE A 44 50.62 -10.67 -52.09
N LEU A 45 50.98 -10.06 -50.95
CA LEU A 45 52.25 -9.35 -50.78
C LEU A 45 53.37 -10.24 -50.22
N ALA A 46 53.02 -11.29 -49.46
CA ALA A 46 53.97 -12.05 -48.64
C ALA A 46 54.40 -13.40 -49.25
N GLU A 47 53.60 -14.05 -50.11
CA GLU A 47 53.89 -15.40 -50.62
C GLU A 47 54.33 -15.40 -52.09
N ASN A 48 55.34 -16.23 -52.41
CA ASN A 48 55.73 -16.54 -53.80
C ASN A 48 54.61 -17.33 -54.55
N ASN A 49 53.60 -17.83 -53.84
CA ASN A 49 52.42 -18.48 -54.40
C ASN A 49 51.14 -18.04 -53.65
N PRO A 50 50.46 -16.97 -54.08
CA PRO A 50 49.31 -16.42 -53.35
C PRO A 50 48.09 -17.37 -53.27
N THR A 51 48.05 -18.44 -54.07
CA THR A 51 46.91 -19.37 -54.10
C THR A 51 46.79 -20.23 -52.84
N SER A 52 47.91 -20.57 -52.19
CA SER A 52 47.92 -21.33 -50.93
C SER A 52 47.32 -20.53 -49.78
N GLY A 53 47.79 -19.29 -49.55
CA GLY A 53 47.26 -18.43 -48.50
C GLY A 53 45.76 -18.15 -48.62
N ILE A 54 45.28 -17.88 -49.83
CA ILE A 54 43.85 -17.63 -50.10
C ILE A 54 43.00 -18.88 -49.81
N THR A 55 43.51 -20.07 -50.13
CA THR A 55 42.80 -21.33 -49.89
C THR A 55 42.62 -21.57 -48.38
N ILE A 56 43.68 -21.36 -47.58
CA ILE A 56 43.64 -21.50 -46.11
C ILE A 56 42.64 -20.51 -45.49
N ILE A 57 42.69 -19.24 -45.92
CA ILE A 57 41.76 -18.20 -45.46
C ILE A 57 40.30 -18.57 -45.81
N SER A 58 40.07 -19.06 -47.02
CA SER A 58 38.73 -19.47 -47.49
C SER A 58 38.17 -20.63 -46.67
N VAL A 59 39.00 -21.64 -46.38
CA VAL A 59 38.62 -22.77 -45.51
C VAL A 59 38.29 -22.27 -44.10
N GLY A 60 39.07 -21.33 -43.55
CA GLY A 60 38.80 -20.70 -42.26
C GLY A 60 37.45 -19.99 -42.21
N ILE A 61 37.12 -19.18 -43.23
CA ILE A 61 35.83 -18.47 -43.32
C ILE A 61 34.66 -19.46 -43.36
N ILE A 62 34.78 -20.55 -44.13
CA ILE A 62 33.77 -21.61 -44.18
C ILE A 62 33.61 -22.24 -42.79
N ALA A 63 34.71 -22.57 -42.12
CA ALA A 63 34.66 -23.18 -40.80
C ALA A 63 34.03 -22.28 -39.72
N TYR A 64 34.33 -20.98 -39.72
CA TYR A 64 33.68 -20.03 -38.82
C TYR A 64 32.19 -19.87 -39.12
N THR A 65 31.80 -19.95 -40.40
CA THR A 65 30.38 -19.96 -40.80
C THR A 65 29.67 -21.23 -40.31
N VAL A 66 30.33 -22.39 -40.42
CA VAL A 66 29.84 -23.67 -39.87
C VAL A 66 29.72 -23.60 -38.34
N SER A 67 30.72 -23.01 -37.66
CA SER A 67 30.66 -22.76 -36.21
C SER A 67 29.42 -21.94 -35.82
N ILE A 68 29.11 -20.87 -36.56
CA ILE A 68 27.89 -20.06 -36.36
C ILE A 68 26.64 -20.92 -36.57
N ALA A 69 26.56 -21.69 -37.66
CA ALA A 69 25.39 -22.53 -37.96
C ALA A 69 25.15 -23.60 -36.87
N VAL A 70 26.20 -24.29 -36.43
CA VAL A 70 26.15 -25.30 -35.35
C VAL A 70 25.74 -24.66 -34.02
N THR A 71 26.24 -23.45 -33.74
CA THR A 71 25.86 -22.69 -32.54
C THR A 71 24.38 -22.31 -32.57
N LYS A 72 23.88 -21.82 -33.71
CA LYS A 72 22.45 -21.47 -33.87
C LYS A 72 21.53 -22.69 -33.73
N ALA A 73 22.00 -23.87 -34.15
CA ALA A 73 21.30 -25.15 -33.96
C ALA A 73 21.28 -25.65 -32.49
N GLY A 74 21.75 -24.86 -31.52
CA GLY A 74 21.71 -25.18 -30.10
C GLY A 74 22.94 -25.96 -29.59
N ARG A 75 23.85 -26.40 -30.47
CA ARG A 75 25.05 -27.16 -30.10
C ARG A 75 26.24 -26.25 -29.82
N VAL A 76 26.10 -25.39 -28.80
CA VAL A 76 27.04 -24.28 -28.52
C VAL A 76 28.47 -24.74 -28.27
N ASN A 77 28.68 -25.77 -27.44
CA ASN A 77 30.03 -26.29 -27.16
C ASN A 77 30.73 -26.84 -28.43
N ILE A 78 29.98 -27.50 -29.32
CA ILE A 78 30.53 -28.04 -30.57
C ILE A 78 30.90 -26.89 -31.51
N GLY A 79 30.03 -25.89 -31.63
CA GLY A 79 30.34 -24.68 -32.39
C GLY A 79 31.61 -23.98 -31.88
N GLY A 80 31.78 -23.89 -30.56
CA GLY A 80 32.98 -23.31 -29.94
C GLY A 80 34.24 -24.14 -30.20
N LEU A 81 34.16 -25.47 -30.11
CA LEU A 81 35.29 -26.36 -30.43
C LEU A 81 35.70 -26.28 -31.92
N ILE A 82 34.74 -26.10 -32.83
CA ILE A 82 35.04 -25.86 -34.26
C ILE A 82 35.79 -24.53 -34.41
N LEU A 83 35.27 -23.45 -33.82
CA LEU A 83 35.94 -22.14 -33.84
C LEU A 83 37.38 -22.25 -33.33
N ILE A 84 37.58 -22.86 -32.16
CA ILE A 84 38.89 -22.98 -31.52
C ILE A 84 39.84 -23.83 -32.35
N SER A 85 39.37 -24.95 -32.92
CA SER A 85 40.19 -25.79 -33.80
C SER A 85 40.76 -25.00 -34.98
N PHE A 86 39.95 -24.12 -35.58
CA PHE A 86 40.37 -23.28 -36.70
C PHE A 86 41.18 -22.04 -36.30
N VAL A 87 41.20 -21.69 -35.01
CA VAL A 87 42.17 -20.73 -34.45
C VAL A 87 43.50 -21.44 -34.14
N THR A 88 43.48 -22.66 -33.60
CA THR A 88 44.68 -23.42 -33.21
C THR A 88 45.47 -23.94 -34.41
N LEU A 89 44.80 -24.46 -35.45
CA LEU A 89 45.48 -25.15 -36.55
C LEU A 89 46.47 -24.24 -37.33
N PRO A 90 46.10 -22.99 -37.72
CA PRO A 90 47.01 -22.07 -38.39
C PRO A 90 48.22 -21.66 -37.53
N ILE A 91 48.09 -21.72 -36.19
CA ILE A 91 49.19 -21.39 -35.27
C ILE A 91 50.26 -22.50 -35.28
N LEU A 92 49.85 -23.76 -35.50
CA LEU A 92 50.76 -24.91 -35.56
C LEU A 92 51.43 -25.08 -36.93
N THR A 93 50.81 -24.59 -38.02
CA THR A 93 51.32 -24.75 -39.39
C THR A 93 52.77 -24.24 -39.58
N PRO A 94 53.18 -23.06 -39.08
CA PRO A 94 54.56 -22.57 -39.23
C PRO A 94 55.64 -23.49 -38.62
N ILE A 95 55.28 -24.27 -37.59
CA ILE A 95 56.19 -25.23 -36.96
C ILE A 95 56.44 -26.40 -37.91
N VAL A 96 55.37 -27.00 -38.42
CA VAL A 96 55.43 -28.17 -39.31
C VAL A 96 56.03 -27.81 -40.67
N ALA A 97 55.63 -26.67 -41.22
CA ALA A 97 56.10 -26.19 -42.52
C ALA A 97 57.47 -25.50 -42.46
N GLN A 98 58.06 -25.34 -41.26
CA GLN A 98 59.36 -24.71 -41.05
C GLN A 98 59.51 -23.37 -41.78
N THR A 99 58.48 -22.52 -41.71
CA THR A 99 58.42 -21.27 -42.48
C THR A 99 59.49 -20.26 -42.08
N SER A 100 60.09 -20.41 -40.89
CA SER A 100 61.22 -19.61 -40.42
C SER A 100 62.03 -20.40 -39.38
N PRO A 101 63.35 -20.14 -39.23
CA PRO A 101 64.18 -20.81 -38.22
C PRO A 101 63.67 -20.63 -36.77
N THR A 102 62.93 -19.56 -36.51
CA THR A 102 62.39 -19.23 -35.19
C THR A 102 60.95 -19.71 -34.99
N SER A 103 60.23 -20.13 -36.04
CA SER A 103 58.83 -20.51 -35.97
C SER A 103 58.53 -21.60 -34.92
N PRO A 104 59.38 -22.61 -34.69
CA PRO A 104 59.11 -23.63 -33.69
C PRO A 104 59.11 -23.13 -32.24
N PHE A 105 59.78 -22.01 -32.00
CA PHE A 105 59.93 -21.42 -30.69
C PHE A 105 58.99 -20.25 -30.47
N THR A 106 58.55 -19.55 -31.53
CA THR A 106 57.63 -18.41 -31.44
C THR A 106 56.16 -18.80 -31.58
N SER A 107 55.82 -19.73 -32.50
CA SER A 107 54.45 -20.23 -32.68
C SER A 107 53.76 -20.72 -31.40
N PRO A 108 54.43 -21.43 -30.49
CA PRO A 108 53.80 -21.94 -29.27
C PRO A 108 53.25 -20.83 -28.35
N PHE A 109 53.78 -19.61 -28.43
CA PHE A 109 53.27 -18.46 -27.68
C PHE A 109 51.91 -17.99 -28.19
N TYR A 110 51.60 -18.15 -29.49
CA TYR A 110 50.31 -17.72 -30.02
C TYR A 110 49.15 -18.65 -29.64
N LEU A 111 49.42 -19.88 -29.17
CA LEU A 111 48.39 -20.82 -28.68
C LEU A 111 47.61 -20.30 -27.47
N ILE A 112 48.12 -19.27 -26.79
CA ILE A 112 47.38 -18.50 -25.77
C ILE A 112 46.07 -17.97 -26.33
N LEU A 113 46.05 -17.54 -27.60
CA LEU A 113 44.84 -17.00 -28.23
C LEU A 113 43.72 -18.04 -28.28
N SER A 114 44.03 -19.29 -28.60
CA SER A 114 43.01 -20.34 -28.65
C SER A 114 42.50 -20.70 -27.24
N THR A 115 43.36 -20.64 -26.22
CA THR A 115 42.95 -20.80 -24.81
C THR A 115 42.07 -19.64 -24.32
N LEU A 116 42.38 -18.40 -24.69
CA LEU A 116 41.54 -17.24 -24.35
C LEU A 116 40.17 -17.31 -25.03
N VAL A 117 40.14 -17.66 -26.32
CA VAL A 117 38.87 -17.87 -27.05
C VAL A 117 38.05 -18.99 -26.41
N ALA A 118 38.68 -20.07 -25.94
CA ALA A 118 38.01 -21.13 -25.20
C ALA A 118 37.33 -20.62 -23.92
N GLY A 119 38.00 -19.75 -23.15
CA GLY A 119 37.42 -19.13 -21.96
C GLY A 119 36.16 -18.33 -22.17
N LEU A 120 36.06 -17.68 -23.33
CA LEU A 120 34.94 -16.83 -23.68
C LEU A 120 33.77 -17.63 -24.27
N THR A 121 34.06 -18.73 -24.96
CA THR A 121 33.09 -19.44 -25.81
C THR A 121 32.62 -20.78 -25.24
N LEU A 122 33.42 -21.43 -24.40
CA LEU A 122 33.12 -22.73 -23.83
C LEU A 122 32.78 -22.65 -22.33
N ARG A 123 32.32 -23.78 -21.77
CA ARG A 123 32.23 -23.98 -20.33
C ARG A 123 33.64 -23.92 -19.71
N PRO A 124 33.84 -23.31 -18.54
CA PRO A 124 35.17 -23.19 -17.93
C PRO A 124 35.92 -24.54 -17.85
N ILE A 125 35.22 -25.62 -17.51
CA ILE A 125 35.83 -26.96 -17.42
C ILE A 125 36.44 -27.45 -18.74
N LEU A 126 35.89 -27.03 -19.89
CA LEU A 126 36.38 -27.41 -21.21
C LEU A 126 37.65 -26.65 -21.63
N THR A 127 38.02 -25.57 -20.95
CA THR A 127 39.30 -24.87 -21.16
C THR A 127 40.48 -25.82 -20.94
N TRP A 128 40.37 -26.76 -20.00
CA TRP A 128 41.38 -27.80 -19.77
C TRP A 128 41.51 -28.76 -20.95
N ALA A 129 40.40 -29.13 -21.58
CA ALA A 129 40.43 -29.97 -22.78
C ALA A 129 41.13 -29.25 -23.94
N VAL A 130 40.90 -27.94 -24.10
CA VAL A 130 41.60 -27.13 -25.11
C VAL A 130 43.09 -27.01 -24.81
N LEU A 131 43.49 -26.83 -23.55
CA LEU A 131 44.90 -26.86 -23.16
C LEU A 131 45.55 -28.19 -23.54
N ILE A 132 44.92 -29.31 -23.22
CA ILE A 132 45.44 -30.64 -23.58
C ILE A 132 45.59 -30.76 -25.10
N ILE A 133 44.58 -30.34 -25.88
CA ILE A 133 44.64 -30.36 -27.35
C ILE A 133 45.79 -29.49 -27.88
N ASN A 134 45.98 -28.30 -27.33
CA ASN A 134 47.07 -27.41 -27.71
C ASN A 134 48.45 -28.03 -27.41
N LEU A 135 48.64 -28.63 -26.22
CA LEU A 135 49.90 -29.27 -25.83
C LEU A 135 50.19 -30.51 -26.67
N VAL A 136 49.19 -31.35 -26.93
CA VAL A 136 49.32 -32.53 -27.80
C VAL A 136 49.63 -32.09 -29.23
N GLY A 137 48.89 -31.11 -29.77
CA GLY A 137 49.12 -30.57 -31.11
C GLY A 137 50.51 -29.97 -31.27
N LEU A 138 50.98 -29.26 -30.24
CA LEU A 138 52.34 -28.71 -30.19
C LEU A 138 53.41 -29.81 -30.18
N PHE A 139 53.25 -30.82 -29.34
CA PHE A 139 54.18 -31.96 -29.29
C PHE A 139 54.24 -32.70 -30.63
N VAL A 140 53.09 -32.95 -31.26
CA VAL A 140 53.00 -33.57 -32.58
C VAL A 140 53.69 -32.69 -33.64
N ALA A 141 53.46 -31.38 -33.62
CA ALA A 141 54.07 -30.45 -34.57
C ALA A 141 55.61 -30.44 -34.48
N TRP A 142 56.17 -30.42 -33.26
CA TRP A 142 57.63 -30.50 -33.07
C TRP A 142 58.21 -31.83 -33.54
N ASN A 143 57.54 -32.95 -33.28
CA ASN A 143 57.99 -34.27 -33.73
C ASN A 143 58.00 -34.37 -35.27
N ILE A 144 56.95 -33.88 -35.94
CA ILE A 144 56.89 -33.87 -37.42
C ILE A 144 57.99 -32.97 -38.00
N ALA A 145 58.27 -31.83 -37.36
CA ALA A 145 59.33 -30.92 -37.78
C ALA A 145 60.75 -31.43 -37.45
N GLY A 146 60.90 -32.58 -36.77
CA GLY A 146 62.20 -33.14 -36.39
C GLY A 146 62.93 -32.33 -35.31
N ILE A 147 62.19 -31.58 -34.49
CA ILE A 147 62.77 -30.63 -33.52
C ILE A 147 63.00 -31.32 -32.20
N ASN A 148 64.26 -31.36 -31.79
CA ASN A 148 64.65 -31.99 -30.55
C ASN A 148 64.76 -30.93 -29.44
N LEU A 149 63.70 -30.79 -28.65
CA LEU A 149 63.53 -29.69 -27.69
C LEU A 149 64.66 -29.58 -26.63
N PHE A 150 65.38 -30.68 -26.41
CA PHE A 150 66.44 -30.80 -25.41
C PHE A 150 67.85 -30.72 -26.00
N ALA A 151 67.98 -30.42 -27.29
CA ALA A 151 69.28 -30.32 -27.94
C ALA A 151 70.03 -29.04 -27.58
N ASP A 152 69.33 -27.93 -27.36
CA ASP A 152 69.90 -26.62 -27.06
C ASP A 152 69.19 -25.91 -25.90
N ALA A 153 69.97 -25.19 -25.08
CA ALA A 153 69.46 -24.53 -23.89
C ALA A 153 68.41 -23.44 -24.20
N LEU A 154 68.55 -22.75 -25.33
CA LEU A 154 67.60 -21.71 -25.75
C LEU A 154 66.25 -22.33 -26.15
N GLY A 155 66.25 -23.38 -26.98
CA GLY A 155 65.04 -24.10 -27.38
C GLY A 155 64.31 -24.74 -26.21
N THR A 156 65.05 -25.38 -25.29
CA THR A 156 64.46 -25.94 -24.05
C THR A 156 63.80 -24.84 -23.21
N SER A 157 64.48 -23.70 -23.03
CA SER A 157 63.96 -22.60 -22.21
C SER A 157 62.72 -21.94 -22.84
N LEU A 158 62.72 -21.69 -24.16
CA LEU A 158 61.60 -21.06 -24.86
C LEU A 158 60.39 -21.99 -24.94
N GLY A 159 60.60 -23.28 -25.22
CA GLY A 159 59.54 -24.29 -25.22
C GLY A 159 58.90 -24.44 -23.83
N ALA A 160 59.72 -24.52 -22.77
CA ALA A 160 59.23 -24.56 -21.40
C ALA A 160 58.45 -23.29 -21.03
N ALA A 161 58.94 -22.10 -21.42
CA ALA A 161 58.26 -20.83 -21.17
C ALA A 161 56.89 -20.77 -21.86
N ALA A 162 56.78 -21.23 -23.12
CA ALA A 162 55.51 -21.24 -23.83
C ALA A 162 54.49 -22.21 -23.22
N ILE A 163 54.92 -23.42 -22.81
CA ILE A 163 54.06 -24.39 -22.13
C ILE A 163 53.58 -23.81 -20.79
N PHE A 164 54.50 -23.24 -20.00
CA PHE A 164 54.17 -22.60 -18.74
C PHE A 164 53.14 -21.48 -18.91
N LEU A 165 53.33 -20.64 -19.94
CA LEU A 165 52.42 -19.54 -20.24
C LEU A 165 51.04 -20.03 -20.71
N GLN A 166 50.95 -21.13 -21.46
CA GLN A 166 49.68 -21.76 -21.81
C GLN A 166 48.95 -22.31 -20.58
N ILE A 167 49.65 -23.02 -19.69
CA ILE A 167 49.08 -23.52 -18.42
C ILE A 167 48.57 -22.35 -17.57
N GLY A 168 49.38 -21.29 -17.42
CA GLY A 168 48.99 -20.09 -16.71
C GLY A 168 47.74 -19.44 -17.31
N THR A 169 47.72 -19.25 -18.63
CA THR A 169 46.56 -18.68 -19.34
C THR A 169 45.30 -19.54 -19.13
N ALA A 170 45.41 -20.86 -19.25
CA ALA A 170 44.30 -21.77 -19.03
C ALA A 170 43.76 -21.69 -17.59
N LEU A 171 44.66 -21.63 -16.60
CA LEU A 171 44.30 -21.48 -15.20
C LEU A 171 43.58 -20.15 -14.93
N PHE A 172 44.14 -19.02 -15.39
CA PHE A 172 43.51 -17.70 -15.24
C PHE A 172 42.15 -17.64 -15.92
N THR A 173 42.05 -18.21 -17.12
CA THR A 173 40.82 -18.27 -17.89
C THR A 173 39.76 -19.12 -17.19
N PHE A 174 40.15 -20.28 -16.64
CA PHE A 174 39.27 -21.15 -15.86
C PHE A 174 38.76 -20.47 -14.59
N VAL A 175 39.67 -19.91 -13.78
CA VAL A 175 39.33 -19.24 -12.52
C VAL A 175 38.47 -18.02 -12.78
N GLY A 176 38.84 -17.17 -13.74
CA GLY A 176 38.05 -16.01 -14.14
C GLY A 176 36.65 -16.40 -14.64
N GLY A 177 36.56 -17.45 -15.45
CA GLY A 177 35.30 -17.99 -15.94
C GLY A 177 34.39 -18.52 -14.82
N GLN A 178 34.95 -19.27 -13.86
CA GLN A 178 34.24 -19.79 -12.69
C GLN A 178 33.71 -18.65 -11.80
N ILE A 179 34.57 -17.72 -11.39
CA ILE A 179 34.18 -16.59 -10.53
C ILE A 179 33.08 -15.77 -11.19
N THR A 180 33.23 -15.47 -12.49
CA THR A 180 32.24 -14.68 -13.23
C THR A 180 30.90 -15.43 -13.34
N ALA A 181 30.91 -16.75 -13.53
CA ALA A 181 29.70 -17.55 -13.58
C ALA A 181 28.95 -17.56 -12.24
N THR A 182 29.67 -17.80 -11.14
CA THR A 182 29.08 -17.81 -9.78
C THR A 182 28.55 -16.43 -9.40
N ALA A 183 29.33 -15.37 -9.62
CA ALA A 183 28.91 -14.00 -9.32
C ALA A 183 27.66 -13.60 -10.12
N LEU A 184 27.56 -14.04 -11.38
CA LEU A 184 26.39 -13.77 -12.21
C LEU A 184 25.15 -14.54 -11.71
N HIS A 185 25.30 -15.80 -11.30
CA HIS A 185 24.21 -16.58 -10.71
C HIS A 185 23.70 -15.95 -9.41
N GLU A 186 24.60 -15.59 -8.50
CA GLU A 186 24.23 -14.90 -7.26
C GLU A 186 23.54 -13.56 -7.53
N ALA A 187 24.07 -12.76 -8.47
CA ALA A 187 23.48 -11.48 -8.83
C ALA A 187 22.07 -11.64 -9.42
N ARG A 188 21.85 -12.68 -10.23
CA ARG A 188 20.52 -13.02 -10.76
C ARG A 188 19.57 -13.45 -9.66
N GLN A 189 20.02 -14.31 -8.75
CA GLN A 189 19.19 -14.77 -7.63
C GLN A 189 18.76 -13.60 -6.74
N ARG A 190 19.70 -12.73 -6.33
CA ARG A 190 19.39 -11.52 -5.55
C ARG A 190 18.42 -10.59 -6.27
N ARG A 191 18.55 -10.47 -7.61
CA ARG A 191 17.63 -9.66 -8.42
C ARG A 191 16.22 -10.24 -8.46
N GLU A 192 16.10 -11.56 -8.50
CA GLU A 192 14.80 -12.22 -8.50
C GLU A 192 14.13 -12.16 -7.12
N GLU A 193 14.87 -12.38 -6.05
CA GLU A 193 14.41 -12.17 -4.67
C GLU A 193 13.92 -10.72 -4.46
N ALA A 194 14.69 -9.73 -4.92
CA ALA A 194 14.28 -8.32 -4.83
C ALA A 194 12.99 -8.02 -5.61
N ARG A 195 12.79 -8.64 -6.78
CA ARG A 195 11.55 -8.52 -7.55
C ARG A 195 10.36 -9.14 -6.84
N GLN A 196 10.54 -10.30 -6.21
CA GLN A 196 9.48 -10.95 -5.44
C GLN A 196 9.08 -10.09 -4.23
N ILE A 197 10.05 -9.58 -3.48
CA ILE A 197 9.81 -8.67 -2.35
C ILE A 197 9.07 -7.41 -2.81
N ALA A 198 9.50 -6.79 -3.92
CA ALA A 198 8.83 -5.63 -4.48
C ALA A 198 7.38 -5.95 -4.90
N GLY A 199 7.14 -7.12 -5.49
CA GLY A 199 5.79 -7.60 -5.81
C GLY A 199 4.91 -7.80 -4.57
N GLN A 200 5.46 -8.40 -3.50
CA GLN A 200 4.75 -8.57 -2.23
C GLN A 200 4.41 -7.25 -1.55
N LEU A 201 5.33 -6.28 -1.57
CA LEU A 201 5.08 -4.94 -1.04
C LEU A 201 3.98 -4.23 -1.82
N ALA A 202 3.97 -4.37 -3.16
CA ALA A 202 2.93 -3.79 -3.99
C ALA A 202 1.53 -4.38 -3.68
N THR A 203 1.42 -5.70 -3.52
CA THR A 203 0.14 -6.35 -3.19
C THR A 203 -0.31 -6.01 -1.77
N LEU A 204 0.62 -5.94 -0.81
CA LEU A 204 0.31 -5.54 0.56
C LEU A 204 -0.18 -4.08 0.63
N ASN A 205 0.51 -3.17 -0.06
CA ASN A 205 0.10 -1.76 -0.13
C ASN A 205 -1.29 -1.61 -0.77
N ALA A 206 -1.55 -2.28 -1.89
CA ALA A 206 -2.87 -2.25 -2.52
C ALA A 206 -3.98 -2.79 -1.59
N THR A 207 -3.68 -3.82 -0.79
CA THR A 207 -4.62 -4.37 0.20
C THR A 207 -4.87 -3.39 1.35
N LEU A 208 -3.81 -2.74 1.85
CA LEU A 208 -3.93 -1.72 2.90
C LEU A 208 -4.73 -0.51 2.41
N GLU A 209 -4.46 -0.02 1.19
CA GLU A 209 -5.22 1.07 0.58
C GLU A 209 -6.70 0.73 0.45
N ALA A 210 -7.03 -0.49 0.00
CA ALA A 210 -8.41 -0.96 -0.07
C ALA A 210 -9.08 -1.03 1.31
N GLN A 211 -8.37 -1.52 2.34
CA GLN A 211 -8.88 -1.55 3.71
C GLN A 211 -9.11 -0.15 4.28
N VAL A 212 -8.19 0.79 4.04
CA VAL A 212 -8.32 2.18 4.46
C VAL A 212 -9.50 2.84 3.78
N ALA A 213 -9.68 2.65 2.48
CA ALA A 213 -10.84 3.16 1.75
C ALA A 213 -12.15 2.58 2.30
N GLN A 214 -12.21 1.28 2.56
CA GLN A 214 -13.39 0.62 3.14
C GLN A 214 -13.72 1.16 4.53
N ARG A 215 -12.72 1.29 5.42
CA ARG A 215 -12.92 1.83 6.77
C ARG A 215 -13.35 3.29 6.74
N THR A 216 -12.77 4.09 5.85
CA THR A 216 -13.12 5.50 5.69
C THR A 216 -14.58 5.65 5.22
N ALA A 217 -15.00 4.86 4.23
CA ALA A 217 -16.39 4.86 3.77
C ALA A 217 -17.37 4.41 4.87
N ALA A 218 -17.04 3.34 5.62
CA ALA A 218 -17.87 2.87 6.72
C ALA A 218 -18.00 3.90 7.86
N LEU A 219 -16.91 4.60 8.19
CA LEU A 219 -16.92 5.68 9.19
C LEU A 219 -17.75 6.87 8.72
N GLN A 220 -17.64 7.28 7.45
CA GLN A 220 -18.47 8.34 6.88
C GLN A 220 -19.95 7.99 6.94
N GLN A 221 -20.31 6.74 6.62
CA GLN A 221 -21.70 6.27 6.72
C GLN A 221 -22.21 6.29 8.16
N ALA A 222 -21.40 5.82 9.13
CA ALA A 222 -21.76 5.83 10.54
C ALA A 222 -21.92 7.27 11.09
N LEU A 223 -21.05 8.21 10.67
CA LEU A 223 -21.19 9.62 11.02
C LEU A 223 -22.49 10.20 10.47
N HIS A 224 -22.81 9.93 9.20
CA HIS A 224 -24.05 10.41 8.60
C HIS A 224 -25.29 9.86 9.33
N GLU A 225 -25.27 8.59 9.72
CA GLU A 225 -26.35 8.00 10.51
C GLU A 225 -26.48 8.64 11.90
N LEU A 226 -25.36 8.92 12.57
CA LEU A 226 -25.36 9.63 13.86
C LEU A 226 -25.91 11.05 13.72
N GLU A 227 -25.53 11.78 12.68
CA GLU A 227 -26.05 13.12 12.39
C GLU A 227 -27.57 13.09 12.17
N GLN A 228 -28.07 12.12 11.40
CA GLN A 228 -29.51 11.95 11.20
C GLN A 228 -30.25 11.63 12.50
N ARG A 229 -29.71 10.71 13.31
CA ARG A 229 -30.29 10.37 14.61
C ARG A 229 -30.30 11.58 15.56
N ALA A 230 -29.23 12.36 15.59
CA ALA A 230 -29.14 13.56 16.40
C ALA A 230 -30.14 14.64 15.93
N ALA A 231 -30.30 14.84 14.62
CA ALA A 231 -31.28 15.76 14.06
C ALA A 231 -32.72 15.33 14.39
N GLU A 232 -33.02 14.03 14.30
CA GLU A 232 -34.33 13.49 14.65
C GLU A 232 -34.62 13.64 16.14
N GLN A 233 -33.64 13.34 17.01
CA GLN A 233 -33.76 13.58 18.45
C GLN A 233 -34.03 15.06 18.76
N ALA A 234 -33.31 15.97 18.11
CA ALA A 234 -33.52 17.41 18.29
C ALA A 234 -34.94 17.83 17.86
N ARG A 235 -35.45 17.27 16.76
CA ARG A 235 -36.82 17.52 16.29
C ARG A 235 -37.87 17.05 17.29
N LEU A 236 -37.75 15.82 17.79
CA LEU A 236 -38.67 15.26 18.78
C LEU A 236 -38.67 16.04 20.08
N LEU A 237 -37.48 16.49 20.54
CA LEU A 237 -37.37 17.34 21.73
C LEU A 237 -38.07 18.70 21.53
N ALA A 238 -37.90 19.33 20.36
CA ALA A 238 -38.56 20.58 20.04
C ALA A 238 -40.10 20.42 19.99
N GLU A 239 -40.60 19.33 19.40
CA GLU A 239 -42.02 19.02 19.37
C GLU A 239 -42.57 18.78 20.78
N ASN A 240 -41.85 18.03 21.62
CA ASN A 240 -42.26 17.80 23.01
C ASN A 240 -42.36 19.11 23.79
N GLU A 241 -41.40 20.01 23.63
CA GLU A 241 -41.44 21.31 24.31
C GLU A 241 -42.62 22.17 23.82
N GLN A 242 -42.92 22.16 22.52
CA GLN A 242 -44.11 22.83 21.97
C GLN A 242 -45.40 22.27 22.54
N GLN A 243 -45.53 20.94 22.62
CA GLN A 243 -46.70 20.29 23.23
C GLN A 243 -46.83 20.67 24.71
N ARG A 244 -45.72 20.68 25.46
CA ARG A 244 -45.71 21.09 26.87
C ARG A 244 -46.12 22.55 27.02
N GLN A 245 -45.69 23.43 26.12
CA GLN A 245 -46.09 24.83 26.13
C GLN A 245 -47.58 25.01 25.83
N ALA A 246 -48.12 24.34 24.81
CA ALA A 246 -49.54 24.39 24.49
C ALA A 246 -50.42 23.87 25.65
N ILE A 247 -50.00 22.79 26.33
CA ILE A 247 -50.67 22.28 27.52
C ILE A 247 -50.67 23.32 28.65
N ARG A 248 -49.57 24.05 28.85
CA ARG A 248 -49.50 25.14 29.84
C ARG A 248 -50.47 26.27 29.49
N GLU A 249 -50.51 26.70 28.23
CA GLU A 249 -51.39 27.79 27.77
C GLU A 249 -52.90 27.43 27.85
N LEU A 250 -53.27 26.16 27.67
CA LEU A 250 -54.67 25.69 27.74
C LEU A 250 -55.18 25.42 29.16
N SER A 251 -54.31 25.49 30.17
CA SER A 251 -54.70 25.26 31.58
C SER A 251 -55.29 26.53 32.20
N VAL A 252 -56.57 26.82 31.93
CA VAL A 252 -57.29 28.01 32.44
C VAL A 252 -57.50 27.91 33.95
N PRO A 253 -56.88 28.75 34.80
CA PRO A 253 -57.04 28.64 36.24
C PRO A 253 -58.02 29.67 36.81
N VAL A 254 -58.51 30.66 36.05
CA VAL A 254 -59.41 31.70 36.60
C VAL A 254 -60.58 31.93 35.64
N LEU A 255 -61.77 31.54 36.07
CA LEU A 255 -63.00 31.50 35.29
C LEU A 255 -63.99 32.56 35.82
N PRO A 256 -64.44 33.53 34.99
CA PRO A 256 -65.54 34.40 35.36
C PRO A 256 -66.86 33.63 35.29
N ILE A 257 -67.62 33.64 36.39
CA ILE A 257 -68.95 33.01 36.45
C ILE A 257 -70.10 34.02 36.51
N ARG A 258 -69.80 35.27 36.87
CA ARG A 258 -70.69 36.45 36.85
C ARG A 258 -69.83 37.70 36.62
N GLU A 259 -70.45 38.84 36.31
CA GLU A 259 -69.76 40.11 36.02
C GLU A 259 -68.73 40.52 37.07
N THR A 260 -68.96 40.21 38.35
CA THR A 260 -68.07 40.56 39.46
C THR A 260 -67.59 39.35 40.27
N THR A 261 -67.69 38.14 39.71
CA THR A 261 -67.37 36.90 40.42
C THR A 261 -66.46 35.99 39.61
N LEU A 262 -65.31 35.66 40.20
CA LEU A 262 -64.31 34.76 39.64
C LEU A 262 -64.23 33.46 40.44
N VAL A 263 -63.96 32.35 39.74
CA VAL A 263 -63.65 31.05 40.34
C VAL A 263 -62.28 30.61 39.87
N MET A 264 -61.46 30.16 40.80
CA MET A 264 -60.11 29.68 40.56
C MET A 264 -59.98 28.23 41.05
N PRO A 265 -60.22 27.23 40.17
CA PRO A 265 -60.04 25.83 40.55
C PRO A 265 -58.57 25.45 40.57
N LEU A 266 -58.12 24.89 41.70
CA LEU A 266 -56.79 24.31 41.86
C LEU A 266 -56.91 22.79 41.69
N VAL A 267 -56.27 22.24 40.64
CA VAL A 267 -56.31 20.81 40.31
C VAL A 267 -54.92 20.24 40.12
N GLY A 268 -54.63 19.12 40.78
CA GLY A 268 -53.39 18.37 40.66
C GLY A 268 -52.30 18.82 41.62
N ALA A 269 -51.06 18.42 41.37
CA ALA A 269 -49.91 18.86 42.16
C ALA A 269 -49.68 20.37 41.94
N LEU A 270 -49.62 21.11 43.05
CA LEU A 270 -49.21 22.51 43.08
C LEU A 270 -47.72 22.56 43.41
N ASP A 271 -46.95 23.25 42.58
CA ASP A 271 -45.59 23.67 42.90
C ASP A 271 -45.52 25.21 42.95
N THR A 272 -44.37 25.73 43.37
CA THR A 272 -44.17 27.18 43.56
C THR A 272 -44.26 27.96 42.24
N ALA A 273 -43.82 27.38 41.11
CA ALA A 273 -43.88 28.06 39.82
C ALA A 273 -45.33 28.20 39.36
N ARG A 274 -46.11 27.12 39.48
CA ARG A 274 -47.52 27.11 39.12
C ARG A 274 -48.35 28.06 39.98
N LEU A 275 -48.05 28.16 41.28
CA LEU A 275 -48.71 29.13 42.17
C LEU A 275 -48.43 30.58 41.77
N ALA A 276 -47.21 30.90 41.33
CA ALA A 276 -46.86 32.24 40.88
C ALA A 276 -47.62 32.62 39.59
N ASP A 277 -47.66 31.72 38.61
CA ASP A 277 -48.41 31.91 37.36
C ASP A 277 -49.91 32.10 37.65
N MET A 278 -50.44 31.27 38.54
CA MET A 278 -51.82 31.32 39.02
C MET A 278 -52.15 32.63 39.74
N GLN A 279 -51.26 33.11 40.60
CA GLN A 279 -51.39 34.40 41.29
C GLN A 279 -51.47 35.55 40.28
N GLN A 280 -50.53 35.58 39.32
CA GLN A 280 -50.48 36.62 38.31
C GLN A 280 -51.78 36.65 37.50
N GLN A 281 -52.23 35.50 37.00
CA GLN A 281 -53.47 35.40 36.23
C GLN A 281 -54.70 35.79 37.05
N ALA A 282 -54.78 35.41 38.33
CA ALA A 282 -55.88 35.80 39.21
C ALA A 282 -55.94 37.32 39.43
N LEU A 283 -54.80 37.96 39.70
CA LEU A 283 -54.74 39.41 39.90
C LEU A 283 -55.04 40.17 38.61
N GLU A 284 -54.52 39.73 37.46
CA GLU A 284 -54.84 40.30 36.15
C GLU A 284 -56.34 40.21 35.84
N GLN A 285 -56.97 39.06 36.11
CA GLN A 285 -58.41 38.88 35.89
C GLN A 285 -59.24 39.71 36.87
N ILE A 286 -58.85 39.80 38.14
CA ILE A 286 -59.50 40.68 39.12
C ILE A 286 -59.49 42.13 38.63
N ALA A 287 -58.33 42.62 38.19
CA ALA A 287 -58.17 43.99 37.70
C ALA A 287 -59.00 44.24 36.43
N ARG A 288 -59.02 43.30 35.49
CA ARG A 288 -59.78 43.41 34.24
C ARG A 288 -61.29 43.39 34.46
N THR A 289 -61.78 42.57 35.40
CA THR A 289 -63.22 42.35 35.60
C THR A 289 -63.81 43.16 36.77
N ASN A 290 -62.99 43.88 37.53
CA ASN A 290 -63.39 44.52 38.80
C ASN A 290 -64.09 43.51 39.74
N ALA A 291 -63.55 42.30 39.82
CA ALA A 291 -64.14 41.22 40.59
C ALA A 291 -64.26 41.58 42.08
N ARG A 292 -65.47 41.46 42.63
CA ARG A 292 -65.76 41.68 44.05
C ARG A 292 -65.63 40.40 44.86
N ASP A 293 -65.79 39.25 44.22
CA ASP A 293 -65.69 37.94 44.86
C ASP A 293 -64.78 37.00 44.05
N LEU A 294 -63.77 36.44 44.70
CA LEU A 294 -62.90 35.38 44.17
C LEU A 294 -63.10 34.11 44.99
N PHE A 295 -63.52 33.02 44.35
CA PHE A 295 -63.63 31.70 44.96
C PHE A 295 -62.43 30.86 44.57
N ILE A 296 -61.62 30.42 45.53
CA ILE A 296 -60.49 29.53 45.28
C ILE A 296 -60.92 28.13 45.70
N ASP A 297 -61.06 27.23 44.71
CA ASP A 297 -61.50 25.86 44.93
C ASP A 297 -60.28 24.94 45.04
N VAL A 298 -60.00 24.46 46.26
CA VAL A 298 -58.88 23.57 46.57
C VAL A 298 -59.28 22.10 46.63
N THR A 299 -60.50 21.75 46.21
CA THR A 299 -61.02 20.37 46.27
C THR A 299 -60.13 19.37 45.53
N GLY A 300 -59.49 19.81 44.43
CA GLY A 300 -58.62 19.03 43.56
C GLY A 300 -57.14 18.98 43.97
N VAL A 301 -56.79 19.50 45.15
CA VAL A 301 -55.42 19.51 45.68
C VAL A 301 -55.29 18.48 46.80
N PRO A 302 -54.64 17.32 46.56
CA PRO A 302 -54.62 16.22 47.53
C PRO A 302 -53.70 16.47 48.74
N VAL A 303 -52.62 17.25 48.57
CA VAL A 303 -51.63 17.53 49.62
C VAL A 303 -51.20 18.99 49.50
N ILE A 304 -51.18 19.71 50.64
CA ILE A 304 -50.65 21.06 50.73
C ILE A 304 -49.44 21.03 51.68
N ASP A 305 -48.27 21.37 51.15
CA ASP A 305 -47.07 21.56 51.98
C ASP A 305 -46.97 23.01 52.50
N THR A 306 -45.95 23.29 53.31
CA THR A 306 -45.72 24.61 53.89
C THR A 306 -45.50 25.72 52.86
N GLN A 307 -44.87 25.43 51.72
CA GLN A 307 -44.59 26.43 50.68
C GLN A 307 -45.85 26.75 49.88
N VAL A 308 -46.62 25.72 49.52
CA VAL A 308 -47.91 25.85 48.83
C VAL A 308 -48.92 26.58 49.71
N ALA A 309 -48.98 26.27 51.01
CA ALA A 309 -49.84 26.98 51.97
C ALA A 309 -49.52 28.47 52.03
N LYS A 310 -48.22 28.83 52.14
CA LYS A 310 -47.79 30.24 52.17
C LYS A 310 -48.13 30.95 50.86
N GLY A 311 -47.86 30.32 49.72
CA GLY A 311 -48.19 30.88 48.40
C GLY A 311 -49.70 31.13 48.23
N LEU A 312 -50.55 30.20 48.68
CA LEU A 312 -52.00 30.36 48.65
C LEU A 312 -52.46 31.59 49.46
N ILE A 313 -51.86 31.80 50.63
CA ILE A 313 -52.17 32.98 51.47
C ILE A 313 -51.70 34.26 50.81
N GLN A 314 -50.53 34.28 50.17
CA GLN A 314 -50.08 35.45 49.41
C GLN A 314 -51.04 35.81 48.27
N VAL A 315 -51.60 34.82 47.57
CA VAL A 315 -52.65 35.04 46.56
C VAL A 315 -53.88 35.69 47.20
N VAL A 316 -54.33 35.16 48.34
CA VAL A 316 -55.51 35.68 49.07
C VAL A 316 -55.28 37.13 49.52
N GLU A 317 -54.12 37.42 50.11
CA GLU A 317 -53.77 38.77 50.58
C GLU A 317 -53.67 39.75 49.42
N ALA A 318 -53.00 39.38 48.34
CA ALA A 318 -52.89 40.21 47.14
C ALA A 318 -54.26 40.52 46.52
N ALA A 319 -55.14 39.53 46.41
CA ALA A 319 -56.50 39.75 45.91
C ALA A 319 -57.33 40.67 46.83
N ARG A 320 -57.14 40.59 48.15
CA ARG A 320 -57.81 41.48 49.12
C ARG A 320 -57.30 42.91 49.05
N LEU A 321 -56.00 43.11 48.81
CA LEU A 321 -55.44 44.45 48.57
C LEU A 321 -56.05 45.10 47.32
N MET A 322 -56.46 44.29 46.34
CA MET A 322 -57.20 44.74 45.16
C MET A 322 -58.71 44.99 45.42
N GLY A 323 -59.17 44.87 46.67
CA GLY A 323 -60.56 45.08 47.06
C GLY A 323 -61.49 43.90 46.81
N THR A 324 -60.96 42.72 46.48
CA THR A 324 -61.75 41.51 46.22
C THR A 324 -61.92 40.69 47.50
N ARG A 325 -63.16 40.24 47.77
CA ARG A 325 -63.45 39.30 48.85
C ARG A 325 -63.07 37.89 48.40
N VAL A 326 -62.16 37.26 49.12
CA VAL A 326 -61.71 35.91 48.80
C VAL A 326 -62.43 34.88 49.67
N THR A 327 -62.88 33.79 49.03
CA THR A 327 -63.54 32.67 49.68
C THR A 327 -62.81 31.38 49.30
N LEU A 328 -62.36 30.63 50.31
CA LEU A 328 -61.76 29.31 50.12
C LEU A 328 -62.83 28.24 50.12
N VAL A 329 -62.72 27.29 49.22
CA VAL A 329 -63.71 26.24 49.01
C VAL A 329 -63.05 24.87 48.98
N GLY A 330 -63.68 23.87 49.59
CA GLY A 330 -63.25 22.48 49.44
C GLY A 330 -62.03 22.10 50.27
N ILE A 331 -61.81 22.78 51.40
CA ILE A 331 -60.72 22.47 52.33
C ILE A 331 -60.98 21.09 52.95
N ARG A 332 -60.08 20.14 52.69
CA ARG A 332 -60.11 18.80 53.31
C ARG A 332 -59.61 18.86 54.76
N PRO A 333 -60.03 17.93 55.63
CA PRO A 333 -59.61 17.91 57.04
C PRO A 333 -58.08 17.96 57.24
N GLU A 334 -57.32 17.26 56.41
CA GLU A 334 -55.86 17.16 56.48
C GLU A 334 -55.20 18.51 56.11
N VAL A 335 -55.79 19.21 55.14
CA VAL A 335 -55.35 20.55 54.73
C VAL A 335 -55.66 21.58 55.82
N ALA A 336 -56.84 21.50 56.43
CA ALA A 336 -57.21 22.38 57.54
C ALA A 336 -56.25 22.24 58.72
N GLN A 337 -55.90 21.00 59.10
CA GLN A 337 -54.92 20.74 60.16
C GLN A 337 -53.55 21.36 59.83
N THR A 338 -53.13 21.27 58.56
CA THR A 338 -51.85 21.84 58.12
C THR A 338 -51.86 23.37 58.19
N LEU A 339 -52.92 24.02 57.71
CA LEU A 339 -53.06 25.49 57.77
C LEU A 339 -53.06 26.01 59.21
N VAL A 340 -53.73 25.31 60.13
CA VAL A 340 -53.74 25.64 61.56
C VAL A 340 -52.36 25.43 62.19
N THR A 341 -51.69 24.32 61.88
CA THR A 341 -50.34 24.01 62.40
C THR A 341 -49.31 25.05 61.98
N LEU A 342 -49.46 25.61 60.77
CA LEU A 342 -48.60 26.66 60.24
C LEU A 342 -48.89 28.05 60.86
N GLY A 343 -49.88 28.17 61.74
CA GLY A 343 -50.22 29.43 62.40
C GLY A 343 -50.86 30.47 61.48
N ILE A 344 -51.48 30.03 60.38
CA ILE A 344 -52.11 30.91 59.40
C ILE A 344 -53.43 31.46 59.96
N ASP A 345 -53.58 32.78 60.00
CA ASP A 345 -54.80 33.44 60.49
C ASP A 345 -55.91 33.45 59.42
N LEU A 346 -56.80 32.46 59.51
CA LEU A 346 -57.95 32.33 58.61
C LEU A 346 -59.18 33.14 59.06
N ARG A 347 -59.14 33.88 60.20
CA ARG A 347 -60.32 34.60 60.74
C ARG A 347 -60.92 35.61 59.77
N SER A 348 -60.13 36.06 58.81
CA SER A 348 -60.54 37.05 57.81
C SER A 348 -60.85 36.46 56.42
N ILE A 349 -60.82 35.14 56.28
CA ILE A 349 -61.10 34.42 55.03
C ILE A 349 -62.34 33.55 55.22
N ARG A 350 -63.34 33.70 54.35
CA ARG A 350 -64.54 32.85 54.38
C ARG A 350 -64.21 31.48 53.81
N THR A 351 -64.73 30.42 54.44
CA THR A 351 -64.51 29.04 54.00
C THR A 351 -65.83 28.31 53.81
N PHE A 352 -65.94 27.52 52.74
CA PHE A 352 -67.09 26.63 52.49
C PHE A 352 -66.62 25.22 52.15
N SER A 353 -67.45 24.22 52.48
CA SER A 353 -67.17 22.83 52.13
C SER A 353 -67.31 22.54 50.63
N THR A 354 -68.16 23.27 49.91
CA THR A 354 -68.38 23.09 48.46
C THR A 354 -68.57 24.42 47.74
N LEU A 355 -68.23 24.46 46.44
CA LEU A 355 -68.34 25.67 45.62
C LEU A 355 -69.80 26.10 45.48
N GLN A 356 -70.71 25.13 45.38
CA GLN A 356 -72.14 25.36 45.32
C GLN A 356 -72.66 26.09 46.58
N ALA A 357 -72.19 25.70 47.77
CA ALA A 357 -72.56 26.39 49.01
C ALA A 357 -72.06 27.84 49.02
N ALA A 358 -70.80 28.03 48.60
CA ALA A 358 -70.15 29.34 48.55
C ALA A 358 -70.87 30.31 47.58
N LEU A 359 -71.28 29.84 46.40
CA LEU A 359 -72.01 30.63 45.40
C LEU A 359 -73.48 30.87 45.75
N GLY A 360 -74.06 30.02 46.60
CA GLY A 360 -75.43 30.15 47.10
C GLY A 360 -75.60 31.28 48.12
N GLU A 361 -74.57 31.59 48.90
CA GLU A 361 -74.64 32.62 49.94
C GLU A 361 -74.58 34.05 49.40
N GLY A 362 -73.88 34.28 48.28
CA GLY A 362 -73.81 35.59 47.60
C GLY A 362 -75.11 36.03 46.89
N ARG A 363 -76.23 35.33 47.10
CA ARG A 363 -77.56 35.62 46.51
C ARG A 363 -78.49 36.45 47.42
N LYS A 364 -78.02 36.92 48.58
CA LYS A 364 -78.81 37.74 49.50
C LYS A 364 -78.49 39.23 49.41
#